data_AF-Q73QE8-F1
#
_entry.id   AF-Q73QE8-F1
#
_cell.length_a   1.000
_cell.length_b   1.000
_cell.length_c   1.000
_cell.angle_alpha   90.00
_cell.angle_beta   90.00
_cell.angle_gamma   90.00
#
_symmetry.space_group_name_H-M   'P 1'
#
loop_
_entity.id
_entity.type
_entity.pdbx_description
1 polymer ?
#
loop_
_entity_poly.entity_id
_entity_poly.type
_entity_poly.pdbx_seq_one_letter_code
_entity_poly.pdbx_strand_id
1 'polypeptide(L)'
;MKNIFRTADVYVYNNFAGKLSETDEGYSFSYDKTYIKASNHPVSLTLPIREEPYKSKTLFSFFDGLIPEGWLLDIVSRNWKIDPKDRFALLLVACKDPIGNVSIREEKI
;
A
#
# COMPACT_ATOMS: atom_id res chain seq x y z
N MET A 1 22.62 2.52 1.41
CA MET A 1 21.53 1.75 2.04
C MET A 1 20.26 2.52 1.76
N LYS A 2 19.18 1.88 1.28
CA LYS A 2 17.88 2.55 1.11
C LYS A 2 17.31 2.83 2.48
N ASN A 3 17.05 4.09 2.81
CA ASN A 3 16.33 4.40 4.03
C ASN A 3 14.84 4.12 3.82
N ILE A 4 14.26 3.28 4.68
CA ILE A 4 12.83 2.98 4.70
C ILE A 4 12.22 3.86 5.80
N PHE A 5 11.21 4.65 5.45
CA PHE A 5 10.52 5.53 6.39
C PHE A 5 9.30 4.85 7.00
N ARG A 6 8.46 4.25 6.16
CA ARG A 6 7.19 3.62 6.56
C ARG A 6 6.97 2.33 5.78
N THR A 7 6.34 1.36 6.43
CA THR A 7 5.98 0.07 5.84
C THR A 7 4.53 -0.26 6.10
N ALA A 8 3.94 -1.02 5.18
CA ALA A 8 2.61 -1.56 5.32
C ALA A 8 2.57 -2.97 4.74
N ASP A 9 1.87 -3.85 5.44
CA ASP A 9 1.60 -5.21 5.00
C ASP A 9 0.35 -5.22 4.11
N VAL A 10 0.51 -5.78 2.92
CA VAL A 10 -0.56 -5.91 1.93
C VAL A 10 -1.08 -7.33 1.95
N TYR A 11 -2.39 -7.48 2.09
CA TYR A 11 -3.06 -8.77 2.08
C TYR A 11 -4.05 -8.84 0.94
N VAL A 12 -4.20 -10.02 0.33
CA VAL A 12 -5.24 -10.32 -0.65
C VAL A 12 -6.01 -11.55 -0.14
N TYR A 13 -7.32 -11.46 0.01
CA TYR A 13 -8.17 -12.47 0.65
C TYR A 13 -7.62 -12.93 2.01
N ASN A 14 -7.16 -11.99 2.84
CA ASN A 14 -6.48 -12.24 4.13
C ASN A 14 -5.16 -13.04 4.06
N ASN A 15 -4.65 -13.35 2.87
CA ASN A 15 -3.31 -13.92 2.70
C ASN A 15 -2.29 -12.81 2.56
N PHE A 16 -1.20 -12.87 3.34
CA PHE A 16 -0.12 -11.89 3.27
C PHE A 16 0.54 -11.94 1.88
N ALA A 17 0.31 -10.89 1.10
CA ALA A 17 0.75 -10.80 -0.28
C ALA A 17 2.15 -10.21 -0.40
N GLY A 18 2.48 -9.26 0.46
CA GLY A 18 3.77 -8.60 0.41
C GLY A 18 3.82 -7.31 1.20
N LYS A 19 4.89 -6.56 1.01
CA LYS A 19 5.19 -5.35 1.75
C LYS A 19 5.27 -4.14 0.82
N LEU A 20 4.50 -3.11 1.16
CA LEU A 20 4.60 -1.77 0.58
C LEU A 20 5.49 -0.92 1.49
N SER A 21 6.38 -0.12 0.91
CA SER A 21 7.29 0.74 1.66
C SER A 21 7.45 2.09 1.02
N GLU A 22 7.50 3.12 1.86
CA GLU A 22 7.97 4.45 1.50
C GLU A 22 9.47 4.56 1.84
N THR A 23 10.24 5.08 0.89
CA THR A 23 11.70 5.15 0.91
C THR A 23 12.17 6.53 0.49
N ASP A 24 13.45 6.81 0.69
CA ASP A 24 14.14 8.01 0.20
C ASP A 24 14.06 8.23 -1.32
N GLU A 25 13.87 7.17 -2.10
CA GLU A 25 13.76 7.22 -3.57
C GLU A 25 12.30 7.18 -4.10
N GLY A 26 11.31 7.21 -3.20
CA GLY A 26 9.89 7.03 -3.53
C GLY A 26 9.32 5.78 -2.87
N TYR A 27 8.65 4.92 -3.63
CA TYR A 27 7.90 3.78 -3.11
C TYR A 27 8.43 2.47 -3.68
N SER A 28 8.38 1.42 -2.85
CA SER A 28 8.64 0.06 -3.28
C SER A 28 7.56 -0.90 -2.82
N PHE A 29 7.19 -1.84 -3.68
CA PHE A 29 6.29 -2.93 -3.32
C PHE A 29 6.93 -4.27 -3.71
N SER A 30 6.97 -5.22 -2.78
CA SER A 30 7.54 -6.55 -3.00
C SER A 30 6.55 -7.60 -2.58
N TYR A 31 6.31 -8.59 -3.43
CA TYR A 31 5.57 -9.78 -3.06
C TYR A 31 6.37 -10.66 -2.09
N ASP A 32 5.66 -11.30 -1.17
CA ASP A 32 6.26 -12.31 -0.30
C ASP A 32 6.61 -13.58 -1.08
N LYS A 33 7.74 -14.21 -0.75
CA LYS A 33 8.21 -15.41 -1.46
C LYS A 33 7.25 -16.59 -1.34
N THR A 34 6.59 -16.74 -0.19
CA THR A 34 5.60 -17.80 0.01
C THR A 34 4.34 -17.52 -0.80
N TYR A 35 3.98 -16.24 -0.92
CA TYR A 35 2.84 -15.80 -1.72
C TYR A 35 3.05 -16.07 -3.22
N ILE A 36 4.25 -15.79 -3.75
CA ILE A 36 4.63 -16.05 -5.15
C ILE A 36 4.50 -17.55 -5.46
N LYS A 37 5.01 -18.42 -4.58
CA LYS A 37 5.03 -19.88 -4.78
C LYS A 37 3.64 -20.53 -4.74
N ALA A 38 2.68 -19.90 -4.07
CA ALA A 38 1.34 -20.44 -3.89
C ALA A 38 0.40 -20.19 -5.08
N SER A 39 0.88 -19.62 -6.19
CA SER A 39 0.06 -19.28 -7.38
C SER A 39 -1.19 -18.45 -7.03
N ASN A 40 -1.03 -17.48 -6.14
CA ASN A 40 -2.10 -16.62 -5.67
C ASN A 40 -2.54 -15.57 -6.71
N HIS A 41 -3.54 -14.77 -6.37
CA HIS A 41 -3.99 -13.63 -7.17
C HIS A 41 -3.04 -12.42 -7.01
N PRO A 42 -2.74 -11.66 -8.06
CA PRO A 42 -1.99 -10.42 -7.89
C PRO A 42 -2.81 -9.40 -7.09
N VAL A 43 -2.12 -8.51 -6.38
CA VAL A 43 -2.71 -7.33 -5.71
C VAL A 43 -3.43 -6.45 -6.72
N SER A 44 -2.89 -6.29 -7.93
CA SER A 44 -3.49 -5.55 -9.03
C SER A 44 -3.02 -6.09 -10.38
N LEU A 45 -3.82 -5.93 -11.43
CA LEU A 45 -3.38 -6.21 -12.80
C LEU A 45 -2.19 -5.35 -13.24
N THR A 46 -2.01 -4.17 -12.62
CA THR A 46 -0.85 -3.29 -12.85
C THR A 46 0.38 -3.68 -12.03
N LEU A 47 0.22 -4.62 -11.10
CA LEU A 47 1.27 -5.15 -10.22
C LEU A 47 1.24 -6.68 -10.28
N PRO A 48 1.52 -7.32 -11.43
CA PRO A 48 1.52 -8.78 -11.53
C PRO A 48 2.50 -9.43 -10.55
N ILE A 49 2.28 -10.70 -10.20
CA ILE A 49 3.17 -11.43 -9.29
C ILE A 49 4.54 -11.61 -9.96
N ARG A 50 5.60 -11.19 -9.26
CA ARG A 50 7.01 -11.39 -9.65
C ARG A 50 7.92 -11.33 -8.42
N GLU A 51 9.14 -11.84 -8.56
CA GLU A 51 10.14 -11.81 -7.48
C GLU A 51 10.77 -10.43 -7.31
N GLU A 52 10.95 -9.67 -8.39
CA GLU A 52 11.60 -8.37 -8.32
C GLU A 52 10.67 -7.30 -7.71
N PRO A 53 11.20 -6.46 -6.80
CA PRO A 53 10.42 -5.37 -6.24
C PRO A 53 9.97 -4.39 -7.33
N TYR A 54 8.74 -3.93 -7.23
CA TYR A 54 8.27 -2.74 -7.90
C TYR A 54 8.87 -1.51 -7.24
N LYS A 55 9.26 -0.52 -8.05
CA LYS A 55 9.79 0.76 -7.58
C LYS A 55 9.16 1.88 -8.40
N SER A 56 8.82 2.98 -7.75
CA SER A 56 8.23 4.16 -8.38
C SER A 56 8.55 5.41 -7.57
N LYS A 57 8.69 6.57 -8.22
CA LYS A 57 8.85 7.85 -7.52
C LYS A 57 7.57 8.32 -6.84
N THR A 58 6.42 7.85 -7.34
CA THR A 58 5.08 8.15 -6.82
C THR A 58 4.41 6.86 -6.34
N LEU A 59 3.39 6.98 -5.51
CA LEU A 59 2.61 5.83 -5.06
C LEU A 59 2.01 5.11 -6.28
N PHE A 60 2.00 3.78 -6.27
CA PHE A 60 1.47 3.00 -7.39
C PHE A 60 -0.03 3.26 -7.54
N SER A 61 -0.50 3.40 -8.78
CA SER A 61 -1.89 3.79 -9.08
C SER A 61 -2.94 2.92 -8.39
N PHE A 62 -2.67 1.62 -8.20
CA PHE A 62 -3.56 0.75 -7.45
C PHE A 62 -3.75 1.21 -6.00
N PHE A 63 -2.66 1.46 -5.27
CA PHE A 63 -2.73 1.92 -3.89
C PHE A 63 -3.27 3.35 -3.81
N ASP A 64 -2.89 4.20 -4.76
CA ASP A 64 -3.35 5.59 -4.81
C ASP A 64 -4.87 5.67 -5.01
N GLY A 65 -5.44 4.78 -5.81
CA GLY A 65 -6.89 4.67 -6.03
C GLY A 65 -7.68 4.10 -4.85
N LEU A 66 -7.02 3.63 -3.78
CA LEU A 66 -7.69 3.26 -2.53
C LEU A 66 -7.89 4.46 -1.61
N ILE A 67 -7.18 5.56 -1.87
CA ILE A 67 -7.28 6.78 -1.07
C ILE A 67 -8.54 7.55 -1.50
N PRO A 68 -9.36 8.03 -0.57
CA PRO A 68 -10.49 8.90 -0.89
C PRO A 68 -10.09 10.13 -1.71
N GLU A 69 -11.05 10.66 -2.47
CA GLU A 69 -10.87 11.84 -3.31
C GLU A 69 -11.87 12.96 -2.95
N GLY A 70 -11.60 14.16 -3.45
CA GLY A 70 -12.48 15.32 -3.30
C GLY A 70 -12.87 15.62 -1.85
N TRP A 71 -14.16 15.83 -1.61
CA TRP A 71 -14.68 16.18 -0.29
C TRP A 71 -14.39 15.14 0.80
N LEU A 72 -14.36 13.85 0.46
CA LEU A 72 -14.07 12.80 1.45
C LEU A 72 -12.60 12.84 1.89
N LEU A 73 -11.68 13.13 0.96
CA LEU A 73 -10.27 13.35 1.27
C LEU A 73 -10.07 14.52 2.24
N ASP A 74 -10.81 15.62 2.04
CA ASP A 74 -10.75 16.79 2.92
C ASP A 74 -11.17 16.44 4.35
N ILE A 75 -12.23 15.64 4.50
CA ILE A 75 -12.70 15.18 5.82
C ILE A 75 -11.64 14.31 6.49
N VAL A 76 -11.10 13.31 5.78
CA VAL A 76 -10.07 12.41 6.32
C VAL A 76 -8.84 13.19 6.76
N SER A 77 -8.33 14.08 5.90
CA SER A 77 -7.14 14.89 6.17
C SER A 77 -7.33 15.78 7.40
N ARG A 78 -8.50 16.42 7.55
CA ARG A 78 -8.81 17.28 8.70
C ARG A 78 -8.98 16.49 10.00
N ASN A 79 -9.75 15.40 9.96
CA ASN A 79 -10.06 14.62 11.16
C ASN A 79 -8.82 13.93 11.73
N TRP A 80 -7.94 13.44 10.86
CA TRP A 80 -6.72 12.74 11.25
C TRP A 80 -5.48 13.64 11.29
N LYS A 81 -5.63 14.93 10.94
CA LYS A 81 -4.55 15.92 10.87
C LYS A 81 -3.38 15.47 9.98
N ILE A 82 -3.71 14.84 8.86
CA ILE A 82 -2.75 14.35 7.86
C ILE A 82 -2.66 15.39 6.74
N ASP A 83 -1.44 15.67 6.27
CA ASP A 83 -1.24 16.48 5.07
C ASP A 83 -1.85 15.75 3.86
N PRO A 84 -2.75 16.36 3.08
CA PRO A 84 -3.31 15.74 1.88
C PRO A 84 -2.28 15.24 0.85
N LYS A 85 -1.05 15.76 0.91
CA LYS A 85 0.09 15.33 0.08
C LYS A 85 0.79 14.08 0.62
N ASP A 86 0.57 13.72 1.87
CA ASP A 86 1.09 12.50 2.49
C ASP A 86 0.20 11.30 2.11
N ARG A 87 0.37 10.84 0.87
CA ARG A 87 -0.41 9.74 0.30
C ARG A 87 -0.26 8.44 1.11
N PHE A 88 0.92 8.18 1.68
CA PHE A 88 1.13 6.97 2.48
C PHE A 88 0.36 7.00 3.81
N ALA A 89 0.39 8.12 4.54
CA ALA A 89 -0.39 8.27 5.76
C ALA A 89 -1.90 8.17 5.47
N LEU A 90 -2.37 8.81 4.39
CA LEU A 90 -3.76 8.72 3.97
C LEU A 90 -4.17 7.27 3.66
N LEU A 91 -3.31 6.52 2.96
CA LEU A 91 -3.54 5.11 2.64
C LEU A 91 -3.71 4.25 3.91
N LEU A 92 -2.83 4.42 4.89
CA LEU A 92 -2.87 3.67 6.15
C LEU A 92 -4.16 3.95 6.95
N VAL A 93 -4.68 5.17 6.89
CA VAL A 93 -5.93 5.52 7.56
C VAL A 93 -7.15 5.03 6.79
N ALA A 94 -7.16 5.22 5.46
CA ALA A 94 -8.29 4.84 4.61
C ALA A 94 -8.51 3.32 4.55
N CYS A 95 -7.43 2.53 4.58
CA CYS A 95 -7.49 1.08 4.37
C CYS A 95 -7.50 0.25 5.67
N LYS A 96 -7.77 0.86 6.82
CA LYS A 96 -7.88 0.15 8.10
C LYS A 96 -9.02 -0.88 8.14
N ASP A 97 -10.08 -0.64 7.36
CA ASP A 97 -11.22 -1.56 7.19
C ASP A 97 -11.76 -1.50 5.76
N PRO A 98 -11.06 -2.12 4.79
CA PRO A 98 -11.37 -1.92 3.38
C PRO A 98 -12.53 -2.79 2.91
N ILE A 99 -13.41 -2.20 2.09
CA ILE A 99 -14.39 -2.96 1.30
C ILE A 99 -13.64 -3.59 0.12
N GLY A 100 -13.51 -4.91 0.11
CA GLY A 100 -12.89 -5.66 -0.98
C GLY A 100 -12.02 -6.80 -0.51
N ASN A 101 -11.20 -7.31 -1.42
CA ASN A 101 -10.29 -8.43 -1.16
C ASN A 101 -8.88 -7.99 -0.77
N VAL A 102 -8.50 -6.73 -0.96
CA VAL A 102 -7.17 -6.22 -0.60
C VAL A 102 -7.25 -5.39 0.68
N SER A 103 -6.37 -5.68 1.65
CA SER A 103 -6.23 -4.87 2.86
C SER A 103 -4.79 -4.44 3.09
N ILE A 104 -4.63 -3.23 3.64
CA ILE A 104 -3.34 -2.61 3.89
C ILE A 104 -3.28 -2.33 5.38
N ARG A 105 -2.31 -2.95 6.04
CA ARG A 105 -2.20 -2.91 7.49
C ARG A 105 -0.87 -2.30 7.85
N GLU A 106 -0.90 -1.33 8.76
CA GLU A 106 0.32 -0.82 9.35
C GLU A 106 1.03 -1.97 10.10
N GLU A 107 2.32 -2.10 9.87
CA GLU A 107 3.15 -3.06 10.58
C GLU A 107 3.24 -2.60 12.05
N LYS A 108 2.52 -3.29 12.94
CA LYS A 108 2.68 -3.07 14.38
C LYS A 108 3.99 -3.73 14.81
N ILE A 109 4.96 -2.90 15.20
CA ILE A 109 6.16 -3.31 15.94
C ILE A 109 5.74 -3.82 17.33
#